data_AF-A0AB34XQR0-F1
#
_entry.id   AF-A0AB34XQR0-F1
#
_cell.length_a   1.000
_cell.length_b   1.000
_cell.length_c   1.000
_cell.angle_alpha   90.00
_cell.angle_beta   90.00
_cell.angle_gamma   90.00
#
_symmetry.space_group_name_H-M   'P 1'
#
loop_
_entity.id
_entity.type
_entity.pdbx_description
1 polymer ?
#
loop_
_entity_poly.entity_id
_entity_poly.type
_entity_poly.pdbx_seq_one_letter_code
_entity_poly.pdbx_strand_id
1 'polypeptide(L)'
;MHPSPAPTIPISDLAAAHGLEIDPSTIVVSELGLDFRVAIAEAADGRSWVMRIPRRSDAADRARVEGRLLAAIGPELSFSVPDWKIHTDDLIAYPLLPGSPGLSIDDAGQPRWHFDLESADYARSLGDVLAELHAVDEEIVADSGIPIESPAEVRARKREEIAAVAAEFEVSQELLDRWRAWLADDRYWPTWTTVTHGEIYPAHQVMEGPTILGLLDWTTAAVGDPARDFAFHQASVSPEAFDLTVDRYVENGGKVWPKLAEHCAHLFSTAAVDLGLFALETDDEEHLAAAREQLGTGPRG
;
A
#
# COMPACT_ATOMS: atom_id res chain seq x y z
N MET A 1 -12.99 27.26 -26.70
CA MET A 1 -13.81 27.62 -25.54
C MET A 1 -13.82 26.40 -24.64
N HIS A 2 -12.89 26.33 -23.68
CA HIS A 2 -12.89 25.23 -22.72
C HIS A 2 -14.17 25.34 -21.87
N PRO A 3 -14.88 24.23 -21.59
CA PRO A 3 -15.99 24.28 -20.66
C PRO A 3 -15.46 24.76 -19.30
N SER A 4 -16.15 25.73 -18.69
CA SER A 4 -15.90 26.08 -17.29
C SER A 4 -16.03 24.81 -16.45
N PRO A 5 -15.08 24.50 -15.54
CA PRO A 5 -15.26 23.40 -14.60
C PRO A 5 -16.54 23.67 -13.80
N ALA A 6 -17.35 22.63 -13.59
CA ALA A 6 -18.50 22.71 -12.71
C ALA A 6 -18.03 23.23 -11.32
N PRO A 7 -18.83 24.05 -10.62
CA PRO A 7 -18.44 24.54 -9.31
C PRO A 7 -18.21 23.34 -8.38
N THR A 8 -16.96 23.16 -7.95
CA THR A 8 -16.61 22.17 -6.94
C THR A 8 -17.28 22.59 -5.64
N ILE A 9 -18.16 21.73 -5.12
CA ILE A 9 -18.79 21.89 -3.82
C ILE A 9 -17.65 22.06 -2.78
N PRO A 10 -17.69 23.09 -1.91
CA PRO A 10 -16.72 23.22 -0.83
C PRO A 10 -16.66 21.95 0.02
N ILE A 11 -15.47 21.54 0.48
CA ILE A 11 -15.30 20.31 1.26
C ILE A 11 -16.14 20.33 2.54
N SER A 12 -16.28 21.50 3.17
CA SER A 12 -17.16 21.69 4.33
C SER A 12 -18.62 21.40 4.02
N ASP A 13 -19.11 21.82 2.86
CA ASP A 13 -20.50 21.65 2.46
C ASP A 13 -20.76 20.18 2.09
N LEU A 14 -19.79 19.52 1.46
CA LEU A 14 -19.83 18.08 1.18
C LEU A 14 -19.85 17.28 2.49
N ALA A 15 -18.97 17.58 3.45
CA ALA A 15 -18.94 16.93 4.75
C ALA A 15 -20.27 17.11 5.51
N ALA A 16 -20.81 18.34 5.54
CA ALA A 16 -22.08 18.64 6.20
C ALA A 16 -23.27 17.90 5.56
N ALA A 17 -23.27 17.72 4.24
CA ALA A 17 -24.30 16.93 3.53
C ALA A 17 -24.34 15.46 4.00
N HIS A 18 -23.21 14.94 4.51
CA HIS A 18 -23.07 13.60 5.10
C HIS A 18 -23.13 13.60 6.64
N GLY A 19 -23.51 14.72 7.26
CA GLY A 19 -23.66 14.85 8.71
C GLY A 19 -22.34 15.05 9.47
N LEU A 20 -21.26 15.41 8.79
CA LEU A 20 -19.96 15.73 9.39
C LEU A 20 -19.72 17.26 9.37
N GLU A 21 -19.87 17.90 10.52
CA GLU A 21 -19.63 19.33 10.69
C GLU A 21 -18.14 19.59 11.01
N ILE A 22 -17.42 20.20 10.07
CA ILE A 22 -15.99 20.55 10.19
C ILE A 22 -15.76 22.07 10.23
N ASP A 23 -14.69 22.51 10.87
CA ASP A 23 -14.21 23.89 10.81
C ASP A 23 -13.49 24.14 9.47
N PRO A 24 -14.06 24.97 8.56
CA PRO A 24 -13.47 25.21 7.25
C PRO A 24 -12.08 25.86 7.31
N SER A 25 -11.74 26.55 8.41
CA SER A 25 -10.45 27.22 8.58
C SER A 25 -9.30 26.26 8.90
N THR A 26 -9.62 25.02 9.29
CA THR A 26 -8.64 23.97 9.62
C THR A 26 -8.36 23.01 8.47
N ILE A 27 -9.08 23.16 7.35
CA ILE A 27 -8.96 22.24 6.20
C ILE A 27 -7.56 22.34 5.59
N VAL A 28 -6.85 21.22 5.60
CA VAL A 28 -5.60 21.02 4.86
C VAL A 28 -5.87 19.98 3.79
N VAL A 29 -5.58 20.31 2.53
CA VAL A 29 -5.82 19.43 1.38
C VAL A 29 -4.50 18.88 0.85
N SER A 30 -4.47 17.57 0.61
CA SER A 30 -3.46 16.90 -0.18
C SER A 30 -4.05 16.50 -1.54
N GLU A 31 -3.43 17.00 -2.61
CA GLU A 31 -3.79 16.67 -3.99
C GLU A 31 -2.93 15.53 -4.57
N LEU A 32 -2.02 14.96 -3.78
CA LEU A 32 -1.02 13.99 -4.26
C LEU A 32 -1.64 12.63 -4.69
N GLY A 33 -2.81 12.28 -4.17
CA GLY A 33 -3.48 11.03 -4.50
C GLY A 33 -4.09 11.02 -5.91
N LEU A 34 -3.83 9.94 -6.65
CA LEU A 34 -4.35 9.73 -8.02
C LEU A 34 -5.84 9.39 -8.02
N ASP A 35 -6.30 8.58 -7.08
CA ASP A 35 -7.70 8.14 -7.00
C ASP A 35 -8.56 9.04 -6.12
N PHE A 36 -7.97 9.66 -5.10
CA PHE A 36 -8.67 10.47 -4.11
C PHE A 36 -7.99 11.82 -3.92
N ARG A 37 -8.82 12.84 -3.79
CA ARG A 37 -8.44 14.08 -3.10
C ARG A 37 -8.58 13.83 -1.61
N VAL A 38 -7.54 14.11 -0.82
CA VAL A 38 -7.56 13.88 0.63
C VAL A 38 -7.58 15.23 1.35
N ALA A 39 -8.45 15.36 2.35
CA ALA A 39 -8.50 16.52 3.21
C ALA A 39 -8.50 16.12 4.68
N ILE A 40 -7.81 16.88 5.51
CA ILE A 40 -7.82 16.74 6.97
C ILE A 40 -8.41 18.02 7.56
N ALA A 41 -9.35 17.89 8.49
CA ALA A 41 -9.98 19.02 9.16
C ALA A 41 -10.42 18.64 10.58
N GLU A 42 -10.53 19.62 11.46
CA GLU A 42 -11.12 19.44 12.80
C GLU A 42 -12.65 19.57 12.74
N ALA A 43 -13.34 18.68 13.45
CA ALA A 43 -14.76 18.77 13.69
C ALA A 43 -15.05 19.69 14.89
N ALA A 44 -16.32 20.10 15.06
CA ALA A 44 -16.74 20.98 16.15
C ALA A 44 -16.49 20.41 17.57
N ASP A 45 -16.27 19.10 17.68
CA ASP A 45 -15.92 18.42 18.93
C ASP A 45 -14.40 18.36 19.19
N GLY A 46 -13.59 18.97 18.33
CA GLY A 46 -12.13 19.02 18.41
C GLY A 46 -11.42 17.79 17.86
N ARG A 47 -12.13 16.79 17.33
CA ARG A 47 -11.50 15.62 16.70
C ARG A 47 -11.12 15.95 15.26
N SER A 48 -9.91 15.55 14.86
CA SER A 48 -9.49 15.63 13.46
C SER A 48 -10.04 14.45 12.66
N TRP A 49 -10.45 14.74 11.43
CA TRP A 49 -11.03 13.79 10.48
C TRP A 49 -10.24 13.78 9.19
N VAL A 50 -10.09 12.61 8.60
CA VAL A 50 -9.64 12.43 7.22
C VAL A 50 -10.86 12.26 6.33
N MET A 51 -10.87 12.97 5.20
CA MET A 51 -11.88 12.88 4.16
C MET A 51 -11.19 12.48 2.86
N ARG A 52 -11.63 11.38 2.25
CA ARG A 52 -11.21 10.92 0.93
C ARG A 52 -12.37 11.17 -0.05
N ILE A 53 -12.12 12.03 -1.03
CA ILE A 53 -13.09 12.43 -2.04
C ILE A 53 -12.68 11.76 -3.36
N PRO A 54 -13.45 10.78 -3.87
CA PRO A 54 -13.10 10.07 -5.10
C PRO A 54 -13.00 11.04 -6.28
N ARG A 55 -11.94 10.93 -7.08
CA ARG A 55 -11.78 11.72 -8.32
C ARG A 55 -12.56 11.12 -9.49
N ARG A 56 -12.90 9.83 -9.41
CA ARG A 56 -13.55 9.03 -10.46
C ARG A 56 -14.48 7.98 -9.85
N SER A 57 -15.44 7.47 -10.63
CA SER A 57 -16.41 6.48 -10.15
C SER A 57 -15.82 5.10 -9.90
N ASP A 58 -14.81 4.69 -10.65
CA ASP A 58 -14.08 3.42 -10.45
C ASP A 58 -13.32 3.39 -9.12
N ALA A 59 -12.85 4.56 -8.66
CA ALA A 59 -12.23 4.69 -7.33
C ALA A 59 -13.24 4.42 -6.21
N ALA A 60 -14.52 4.79 -6.39
CA ALA A 60 -15.56 4.46 -5.43
C ALA A 60 -15.85 2.95 -5.38
N ASP A 61 -15.84 2.26 -6.52
CA ASP A 61 -16.01 0.80 -6.57
C ASP A 61 -14.89 0.07 -5.81
N ARG A 62 -13.63 0.47 -6.02
CA ARG A 62 -12.46 -0.05 -5.28
C ARG A 62 -12.54 0.26 -3.79
N ALA A 63 -12.94 1.48 -3.43
CA ALA A 63 -13.15 1.85 -2.03
C ALA A 63 -14.21 0.98 -1.34
N ARG A 64 -15.24 0.50 -2.05
CA ARG A 64 -16.23 -0.40 -1.44
C ARG A 64 -15.64 -1.72 -0.99
N VAL A 65 -14.63 -2.24 -1.69
CA VAL A 65 -13.86 -3.43 -1.28
C VAL A 65 -13.02 -3.10 -0.05
N GLU A 66 -12.24 -2.01 -0.10
CA GLU A 66 -11.40 -1.54 1.00
C GLU A 66 -12.21 -1.32 2.30
N GLY A 67 -13.39 -0.67 2.21
CA GLY A 67 -14.23 -0.42 3.37
C GLY A 67 -14.81 -1.69 4.01
N ARG A 68 -15.14 -2.73 3.21
CA ARG A 68 -15.56 -4.03 3.76
C ARG A 68 -14.39 -4.75 4.44
N LEU A 69 -13.21 -4.70 3.84
CA LEU A 69 -11.99 -5.24 4.42
C LEU A 69 -11.70 -4.58 5.77
N LEU A 70 -11.63 -3.25 5.82
CA LEU A 70 -11.33 -2.49 7.04
C LEU A 70 -12.30 -2.81 8.18
N ALA A 71 -13.59 -2.92 7.87
CA ALA A 71 -14.61 -3.28 8.85
C ALA A 71 -14.45 -4.71 9.39
N ALA A 72 -13.96 -5.64 8.56
CA ALA A 72 -13.75 -7.03 8.94
C ALA A 72 -12.43 -7.25 9.69
N ILE A 73 -11.34 -6.64 9.23
CA ILE A 73 -9.99 -6.87 9.75
C ILE A 73 -9.66 -6.02 10.97
N GLY A 74 -10.21 -4.81 11.09
CA GLY A 74 -9.91 -3.88 12.18
C GLY A 74 -10.08 -4.48 13.59
N PRO A 75 -11.14 -5.24 13.88
CA PRO A 75 -11.31 -5.92 15.18
C PRO A 75 -10.26 -6.98 15.52
N GLU A 76 -9.56 -7.52 14.52
CA GLU A 76 -8.56 -8.58 14.69
C GLU A 76 -7.14 -8.04 14.95
N LEU A 77 -6.94 -6.72 14.85
CA LEU A 77 -5.63 -6.07 14.89
C LEU A 77 -5.47 -5.18 16.12
N SER A 78 -4.29 -5.20 16.73
CA SER A 78 -3.92 -4.35 17.87
C SER A 78 -3.47 -2.95 17.42
N PHE A 79 -2.93 -2.84 16.20
CA PHE A 79 -2.62 -1.57 15.57
C PHE A 79 -3.85 -0.98 14.86
N SER A 80 -3.86 0.34 14.71
CA SER A 80 -5.00 1.07 14.16
C SER A 80 -5.10 0.94 12.64
N VAL A 81 -6.32 0.81 12.14
CA VAL A 81 -6.67 0.94 10.73
C VAL A 81 -7.76 1.99 10.55
N PRO A 82 -7.92 2.61 9.37
CA PRO A 82 -9.01 3.56 9.13
C PRO A 82 -10.40 2.99 9.45
N ASP A 83 -11.11 3.62 10.39
CA ASP A 83 -12.48 3.26 10.77
C ASP A 83 -13.48 4.18 10.07
N TRP A 84 -13.90 3.78 8.85
CA TRP A 84 -14.77 4.57 7.99
C TRP A 84 -16.16 4.74 8.59
N LYS A 85 -16.44 5.96 9.10
CA LYS A 85 -17.76 6.35 9.62
C LYS A 85 -18.69 6.85 8.53
N ILE A 86 -18.11 7.43 7.48
CA ILE A 86 -18.82 7.81 6.26
C ILE A 86 -18.17 7.04 5.11
N HIS A 87 -19.01 6.40 4.31
CA HIS A 87 -18.58 5.64 3.14
C HIS A 87 -19.68 5.69 2.09
N THR A 88 -19.54 6.63 1.17
CA THR A 88 -20.47 6.91 0.07
C THR A 88 -19.68 7.16 -1.22
N ASP A 89 -20.38 7.30 -2.34
CA ASP A 89 -19.76 7.42 -3.67
C ASP A 89 -19.00 8.75 -3.89
N ASP A 90 -19.30 9.78 -3.09
CA ASP A 90 -18.69 11.10 -3.19
C ASP A 90 -17.87 11.50 -1.94
N LEU A 91 -18.03 10.79 -0.82
CA LEU A 91 -17.25 11.00 0.39
C LEU A 91 -17.02 9.72 1.19
N ILE A 92 -15.76 9.51 1.55
CA ILE A 92 -15.33 8.60 2.61
C ILE A 92 -14.73 9.46 3.73
N ALA A 93 -15.09 9.22 4.99
CA ALA A 93 -14.51 9.92 6.12
C ALA A 93 -14.33 9.05 7.36
N TYR A 94 -13.21 9.25 8.05
CA TYR A 94 -12.85 8.55 9.28
C TYR A 94 -12.06 9.46 10.23
N PRO A 95 -12.11 9.21 11.55
CA PRO A 95 -11.26 9.92 12.50
C PRO A 95 -9.78 9.75 12.15
N LEU A 96 -9.00 10.82 12.25
CA LEU A 96 -7.55 10.76 12.06
C LEU A 96 -6.94 9.79 13.06
N LEU A 97 -6.12 8.85 12.57
CA LEU A 97 -5.41 7.91 13.43
C LEU A 97 -4.35 8.64 14.28
N PRO A 98 -4.15 8.24 15.54
CA PRO A 98 -3.15 8.86 16.41
C PRO A 98 -1.73 8.54 15.93
N GLY A 99 -0.86 9.56 15.89
CA GLY A 99 0.53 9.43 15.46
C GLY A 99 0.84 10.33 14.26
N SER A 100 1.92 10.03 13.53
CA SER A 100 2.32 10.76 12.34
C SER A 100 2.87 9.82 11.27
N PRO A 101 2.74 10.15 9.97
CA PRO A 101 3.32 9.32 8.91
C PRO A 101 4.82 9.10 9.13
N GLY A 102 5.32 7.89 8.85
CA GLY A 102 6.75 7.58 8.91
C GLY A 102 7.57 8.31 7.83
N LEU A 103 6.92 8.64 6.71
CA LEU A 103 7.46 9.41 5.60
C LEU A 103 6.42 10.43 5.12
N SER A 104 6.85 11.66 4.91
CA SER A 104 6.05 12.71 4.26
C SER A 104 6.81 13.32 3.08
N ILE A 105 6.10 13.97 2.16
CA ILE A 105 6.71 14.79 1.12
C ILE A 105 6.69 16.26 1.57
N ASP A 106 7.82 16.96 1.48
CA ASP A 106 7.90 18.39 1.79
C ASP A 106 7.38 19.28 0.64
N ASP A 107 7.31 20.59 0.88
CA ASP A 107 6.81 21.57 -0.11
C ASP A 107 7.65 21.59 -1.41
N ALA A 108 8.88 21.06 -1.39
CA ALA A 108 9.77 20.95 -2.54
C ALA A 108 9.65 19.58 -3.25
N GLY A 109 8.70 18.73 -2.84
CA GLY A 109 8.52 17.40 -3.39
C GLY A 109 9.55 16.38 -2.91
N GLN A 110 10.32 16.68 -1.86
CA GLN A 110 11.37 15.78 -1.36
C GLN A 110 10.86 14.89 -0.22
N PRO A 111 11.32 13.63 -0.15
CA PRO A 111 10.97 12.73 0.94
C PRO A 111 11.61 13.19 2.26
N ARG A 112 10.77 13.32 3.28
CA ARG A 112 11.16 13.62 4.66
C ARG A 112 10.82 12.44 5.56
N TRP A 113 11.87 11.79 6.03
CA TRP A 113 11.82 10.65 6.96
C TRP A 113 11.66 11.14 8.40
N HIS A 114 10.81 10.47 9.18
CA HIS A 114 10.53 10.83 10.57
C HIS A 114 11.10 9.83 11.59
N PHE A 115 11.75 8.79 11.12
CA PHE A 115 12.46 7.78 11.92
C PHE A 115 13.64 7.21 11.12
N ASP A 116 14.48 6.42 11.79
CA ASP A 116 15.59 5.70 11.16
C ASP A 116 15.14 4.29 10.75
N LEU A 117 15.21 3.98 9.45
CA LEU A 117 14.87 2.66 8.91
C LEU A 117 15.77 1.54 9.44
N GLU A 118 17.02 1.86 9.82
CA GLU A 118 17.98 0.91 10.40
C GLU A 118 17.74 0.70 11.90
N SER A 119 16.73 1.37 12.49
CA SER A 119 16.42 1.25 13.90
C SER A 119 15.99 -0.18 14.27
N ALA A 120 16.65 -0.74 15.28
CA ALA A 120 16.28 -2.02 15.85
C ALA A 120 14.86 -2.01 16.47
N ASP A 121 14.40 -0.86 16.95
CA ASP A 121 13.03 -0.71 17.48
C ASP A 121 12.01 -0.73 16.34
N TYR A 122 12.33 -0.12 15.19
CA TYR A 122 11.46 -0.18 14.01
C TYR A 122 11.39 -1.59 13.44
N ALA A 123 12.54 -2.26 13.30
CA ALA A 123 12.60 -3.64 12.85
C ALA A 123 11.71 -4.57 13.70
N ARG A 124 11.78 -4.42 15.03
CA ARG A 124 10.90 -5.17 15.94
C ARG A 124 9.42 -4.80 15.78
N SER A 125 9.11 -3.50 15.72
CA SER A 125 7.73 -3.04 15.55
C SER A 125 7.12 -3.53 14.23
N LEU A 126 7.89 -3.55 13.15
CA LEU A 126 7.44 -4.08 11.87
C LEU A 126 7.24 -5.60 11.96
N GLY A 127 8.17 -6.34 12.56
CA GLY A 127 8.01 -7.78 12.77
C GLY A 127 6.76 -8.14 13.59
N ASP A 128 6.43 -7.33 14.61
CA ASP A 128 5.19 -7.46 15.39
C ASP A 128 3.94 -7.27 14.51
N VAL A 129 3.87 -6.16 13.78
CA VAL A 129 2.73 -5.82 12.89
C VAL A 129 2.53 -6.87 11.80
N LEU A 130 3.61 -7.32 11.15
CA LEU A 130 3.53 -8.33 10.09
C LEU A 130 3.07 -9.68 10.63
N ALA A 131 3.55 -10.09 11.80
CA ALA A 131 3.15 -11.36 12.40
C ALA A 131 1.67 -11.36 12.79
N GLU A 132 1.19 -10.25 13.36
CA GLU A 132 -0.21 -10.06 13.70
C GLU A 132 -1.11 -10.07 12.45
N LEU A 133 -0.76 -9.27 11.43
CA LEU A 133 -1.51 -9.22 10.18
C LEU A 133 -1.57 -10.59 9.49
N HIS A 134 -0.42 -11.26 9.36
CA HIS A 134 -0.33 -12.55 8.68
C HIS A 134 -0.92 -13.72 9.49
N ALA A 135 -1.35 -13.48 10.74
CA ALA A 135 -2.04 -14.46 11.57
C ALA A 135 -3.57 -14.35 11.47
N VAL A 136 -4.11 -13.30 10.83
CA VAL A 136 -5.55 -13.16 10.58
C VAL A 136 -6.03 -14.32 9.72
N ASP A 137 -7.11 -14.98 10.15
CA ASP A 137 -7.74 -16.05 9.40
C ASP A 137 -8.34 -15.50 8.10
N GLU A 138 -8.07 -16.13 6.96
CA GLU A 138 -8.57 -15.71 5.65
C GLU A 138 -10.10 -15.68 5.60
N GLU A 139 -10.78 -16.51 6.41
CA GLU A 139 -12.23 -16.52 6.53
C GLU A 139 -12.80 -15.19 7.06
N ILE A 140 -12.03 -14.41 7.84
CA ILE A 140 -12.45 -13.08 8.32
C ILE A 140 -12.63 -12.12 7.15
N VAL A 141 -11.79 -12.23 6.11
CA VAL A 141 -11.76 -11.30 4.99
C VAL A 141 -12.38 -11.86 3.71
N ALA A 142 -12.87 -13.11 3.73
CA ALA A 142 -13.38 -13.81 2.56
C ALA A 142 -14.49 -13.03 1.81
N ASP A 143 -15.40 -12.39 2.55
CA ASP A 143 -16.52 -11.63 2.00
C ASP A 143 -16.18 -10.15 1.70
N SER A 144 -14.94 -9.72 1.95
CA SER A 144 -14.51 -8.35 1.65
C SER A 144 -14.46 -8.07 0.14
N GLY A 145 -14.17 -9.11 -0.66
CA GLY A 145 -13.97 -9.01 -2.11
C GLY A 145 -12.54 -8.69 -2.52
N ILE A 146 -11.57 -8.72 -1.58
CA ILE A 146 -10.16 -8.71 -1.95
C ILE A 146 -9.79 -9.97 -2.74
N PRO A 147 -8.73 -9.94 -3.57
CA PRO A 147 -8.23 -11.14 -4.22
C PRO A 147 -7.82 -12.19 -3.19
N ILE A 148 -8.18 -13.44 -3.45
CA ILE A 148 -7.77 -14.61 -2.66
C ILE A 148 -7.07 -15.57 -3.60
N GLU A 149 -5.78 -15.79 -3.36
CA GLU A 149 -4.92 -16.55 -4.24
C GLU A 149 -4.23 -17.67 -3.47
N SER A 150 -4.16 -18.84 -4.07
CA SER A 150 -3.27 -19.91 -3.65
C SER A 150 -1.81 -19.58 -3.99
N PRO A 151 -0.82 -20.27 -3.40
CA PRO A 151 0.59 -20.06 -3.74
C PRO A 151 0.90 -20.27 -5.23
N ALA A 152 0.17 -21.18 -5.90
CA ALA A 152 0.33 -21.42 -7.32
C ALA A 152 -0.24 -20.26 -8.16
N GLU A 153 -1.37 -19.69 -7.75
CA GLU A 153 -2.01 -18.54 -8.41
C GLU A 153 -1.17 -17.27 -8.25
N VAL A 154 -0.64 -16.99 -7.05
CA VAL A 154 0.31 -15.89 -6.81
C VAL A 154 1.46 -15.90 -7.83
N ARG A 155 2.10 -17.07 -8.00
CA ARG A 155 3.21 -17.23 -8.95
C ARG A 155 2.77 -17.15 -10.40
N ALA A 156 1.57 -17.65 -10.71
CA ALA A 156 1.00 -17.56 -12.05
C ALA A 156 0.67 -16.12 -12.42
N ARG A 157 0.01 -15.38 -11.54
CA ARG A 157 -0.33 -13.96 -11.72
C ARG A 157 0.91 -13.13 -11.96
N LYS A 158 1.95 -13.26 -11.13
CA LYS A 158 3.19 -12.49 -11.35
C LYS A 158 3.87 -12.83 -12.70
N ARG A 159 3.77 -14.08 -13.16
CA ARG A 159 4.24 -14.48 -14.50
C ARG A 159 3.44 -13.77 -15.60
N GLU A 160 2.13 -13.70 -15.45
CA GLU A 160 1.21 -13.05 -16.39
C GLU A 160 1.43 -11.53 -16.44
N GLU A 161 1.58 -10.88 -15.28
CA GLU A 161 1.90 -9.46 -15.15
C GLU A 161 3.20 -9.10 -15.90
N ILE A 162 4.28 -9.87 -15.67
CA ILE A 162 5.55 -9.69 -16.38
C ILE A 162 5.38 -9.89 -17.89
N ALA A 163 4.61 -10.90 -18.31
CA ALA A 163 4.39 -11.19 -19.72
C ALA A 163 3.56 -10.09 -20.41
N ALA A 164 2.55 -9.55 -19.73
CA ALA A 164 1.73 -8.45 -20.24
C ALA A 164 2.58 -7.19 -20.47
N VAL A 165 3.41 -6.82 -19.48
CA VAL A 165 4.32 -5.67 -19.63
C VAL A 165 5.36 -5.92 -20.73
N ALA A 166 5.95 -7.12 -20.79
CA ALA A 166 6.92 -7.44 -21.83
C ALA A 166 6.34 -7.48 -23.27
N ALA A 167 5.01 -7.54 -23.41
CA ALA A 167 4.34 -7.45 -24.71
C ALA A 167 4.20 -6.00 -25.19
N GLU A 168 4.08 -5.05 -24.27
CA GLU A 168 3.79 -3.64 -24.57
C GLU A 168 5.03 -2.73 -24.44
N PHE A 169 6.06 -3.16 -23.70
CA PHE A 169 7.26 -2.38 -23.41
C PHE A 169 8.54 -3.09 -23.87
N GLU A 170 9.54 -2.31 -24.26
CA GLU A 170 10.90 -2.82 -24.44
C GLU A 170 11.53 -3.06 -23.06
N VAL A 171 11.67 -4.33 -22.69
CA VAL A 171 12.29 -4.75 -21.42
C VAL A 171 13.69 -5.26 -21.68
N SER A 172 14.66 -4.82 -20.87
CA SER A 172 16.03 -5.30 -21.00
C SER A 172 16.13 -6.82 -20.85
N GLN A 173 16.97 -7.45 -21.67
CA GLN A 173 17.14 -8.91 -21.66
C GLN A 173 17.63 -9.42 -20.30
N GLU A 174 18.45 -8.64 -19.60
CA GLU A 174 18.94 -8.94 -18.25
C GLU A 174 17.80 -9.05 -17.23
N LEU A 175 16.86 -8.10 -17.24
CA LEU A 175 15.68 -8.15 -16.36
C LEU A 175 14.80 -9.36 -16.68
N LEU A 176 14.54 -9.62 -17.96
CA LEU A 176 13.76 -10.78 -18.38
C LEU A 176 14.39 -12.10 -17.95
N ASP A 177 15.71 -12.25 -18.10
CA ASP A 177 16.41 -13.47 -17.70
C ASP A 177 16.43 -13.63 -16.17
N ARG A 178 16.61 -12.52 -15.43
CA ARG A 178 16.50 -12.51 -13.97
C ARG A 178 15.12 -12.96 -13.50
N TRP A 179 14.05 -12.38 -14.06
CA TRP A 179 12.68 -12.73 -13.67
C TRP A 179 12.31 -14.14 -14.09
N ARG A 180 12.73 -14.61 -15.27
CA ARG A 180 12.51 -16.01 -15.70
C ARG A 180 13.18 -17.00 -14.75
N ALA A 181 14.43 -16.75 -14.36
CA ALA A 181 15.15 -17.61 -13.41
C ALA A 181 14.45 -17.64 -12.04
N TRP A 182 14.02 -16.49 -11.53
CA TRP A 182 13.25 -16.39 -10.29
C TRP A 182 11.89 -17.12 -10.37
N LEU A 183 11.13 -16.89 -11.45
CA LEU A 183 9.84 -17.54 -11.69
C LEU A 183 9.95 -19.04 -11.91
N ALA A 184 11.13 -19.59 -12.22
CA ALA A 184 11.37 -21.00 -12.46
C ALA A 184 11.87 -21.77 -11.23
N ASP A 185 12.43 -21.09 -10.23
CA ASP A 185 13.01 -21.74 -9.04
C ASP A 185 12.01 -21.75 -7.87
N ASP A 186 11.46 -22.94 -7.60
CA ASP A 186 10.45 -23.18 -6.56
C ASP A 186 10.89 -22.75 -5.16
N ARG A 187 12.20 -22.68 -4.90
CA ARG A 187 12.73 -22.29 -3.59
C ARG A 187 12.44 -20.84 -3.23
N TYR A 188 12.15 -19.98 -4.21
CA TYR A 188 11.79 -18.58 -3.96
C TYR A 188 10.34 -18.39 -3.52
N TRP A 189 9.47 -19.35 -3.80
CA TRP A 189 8.02 -19.15 -3.67
C TRP A 189 7.50 -19.77 -2.38
N PRO A 190 6.55 -19.10 -1.69
CA PRO A 190 5.96 -19.66 -0.49
C PRO A 190 5.10 -20.88 -0.84
N THR A 191 4.87 -21.75 0.15
CA THR A 191 3.94 -22.89 0.03
C THR A 191 2.62 -22.65 0.75
N TRP A 192 2.37 -21.42 1.18
CA TRP A 192 1.14 -20.95 1.82
C TRP A 192 0.88 -19.49 1.42
N THR A 193 -0.32 -19.00 1.68
CA THR A 193 -0.69 -17.60 1.53
C THR A 193 -1.27 -17.08 2.84
N THR A 194 -1.38 -15.76 2.97
CA THR A 194 -1.92 -15.08 4.15
C THR A 194 -2.58 -13.75 3.76
N VAL A 195 -3.37 -13.17 4.66
CA VAL A 195 -3.84 -11.79 4.53
C VAL A 195 -2.64 -10.85 4.51
N THR A 196 -2.51 -10.05 3.47
CA THR A 196 -1.42 -9.09 3.27
C THR A 196 -1.98 -7.70 3.06
N HIS A 197 -1.22 -6.69 3.46
CA HIS A 197 -1.51 -5.29 3.14
C HIS A 197 -1.21 -5.00 1.67
N GLY A 198 -0.12 -5.56 1.14
CA GLY A 198 0.27 -5.51 -0.26
C GLY A 198 1.24 -4.37 -0.63
N GLU A 199 1.34 -3.35 0.22
CA GLU A 199 2.17 -2.16 0.03
C GLU A 199 2.57 -1.49 1.37
N ILE A 200 3.34 -2.20 2.20
CA ILE A 200 3.83 -1.64 3.45
C ILE A 200 5.13 -0.88 3.22
N TYR A 201 5.03 0.45 3.31
CA TYR A 201 6.18 1.34 3.38
C TYR A 201 5.86 2.56 4.26
N PRO A 202 6.87 3.33 4.66
CA PRO A 202 6.77 4.40 5.67
C PRO A 202 5.70 5.47 5.45
N ALA A 203 5.24 5.73 4.22
CA ALA A 203 4.16 6.71 4.01
C ALA A 203 2.78 6.15 4.39
N HIS A 204 2.63 4.82 4.39
CA HIS A 204 1.41 4.11 4.80
C HIS A 204 1.44 3.72 6.28
N GLN A 205 2.50 4.05 7.01
CA GLN A 205 2.64 3.73 8.43
C GLN A 205 2.36 4.97 9.27
N VAL A 206 1.46 4.84 10.23
CA VAL A 206 1.26 5.83 11.30
C VAL A 206 2.14 5.45 12.47
N MET A 207 2.99 6.38 12.91
CA MET A 207 4.11 6.12 13.80
C MET A 207 4.07 6.98 15.07
N GLU A 208 4.66 6.46 16.14
CA GLU A 208 5.18 7.23 17.28
C GLU A 208 6.65 6.85 17.51
N GLY A 209 7.56 7.75 17.11
CA GLY A 209 8.98 7.43 17.02
C GLY A 209 9.22 6.25 16.06
N PRO A 210 9.95 5.19 16.47
CA PRO A 210 10.16 4.00 15.64
C PRO A 210 9.02 2.97 15.73
N THR A 211 7.94 3.24 16.48
CA THR A 211 6.84 2.28 16.69
C THR A 211 5.72 2.54 15.70
N ILE A 212 5.28 1.50 15.00
CA ILE A 212 4.09 1.51 14.14
C ILE A 212 2.86 1.42 15.04
N LEU A 213 1.99 2.42 14.94
CA LEU A 213 0.70 2.48 15.64
C LEU A 213 -0.47 2.12 14.71
N GLY A 214 -0.29 2.16 13.39
CA GLY A 214 -1.33 1.83 12.44
C GLY A 214 -0.86 1.79 10.99
N LEU A 215 -1.69 1.20 10.13
CA LEU A 215 -1.48 1.12 8.69
C LEU A 215 -2.63 1.80 7.94
N LEU A 216 -2.26 2.56 6.90
CA LEU A 216 -3.16 3.28 5.99
C LEU A 216 -3.10 2.66 4.59
N ASP A 217 -4.09 3.00 3.76
CA ASP A 217 -4.17 2.61 2.34
C ASP A 217 -4.17 1.10 2.10
N TRP A 218 -5.35 0.50 2.33
CA TRP A 218 -5.55 -0.94 2.22
C TRP A 218 -6.04 -1.37 0.84
N THR A 219 -5.87 -0.52 -0.17
CA THR A 219 -6.39 -0.75 -1.54
C THR A 219 -5.70 -1.92 -2.24
N THR A 220 -4.48 -2.30 -1.83
CA THR A 220 -3.68 -3.37 -2.43
C THR A 220 -3.71 -4.70 -1.67
N ALA A 221 -4.55 -4.76 -0.63
CA ALA A 221 -4.67 -5.93 0.24
C ALA A 221 -5.23 -7.15 -0.49
N ALA A 222 -4.74 -8.33 -0.12
CA ALA A 222 -5.11 -9.62 -0.70
C ALA A 222 -4.79 -10.76 0.27
N VAL A 223 -5.41 -11.92 0.07
CA VAL A 223 -4.84 -13.18 0.57
C VAL A 223 -3.84 -13.69 -0.46
N GLY A 224 -2.56 -13.62 -0.14
CA GLY A 224 -1.49 -13.84 -1.11
C GLY A 224 -0.11 -14.03 -0.48
N ASP A 225 0.92 -13.56 -1.18
CA ASP A 225 2.32 -13.76 -0.82
C ASP A 225 2.76 -12.93 0.40
N PRO A 226 3.12 -13.55 1.54
CA PRO A 226 3.55 -12.82 2.73
C PRO A 226 4.77 -11.90 2.46
N ALA A 227 5.62 -12.23 1.48
CA ALA A 227 6.84 -11.47 1.21
C ALA A 227 6.58 -10.08 0.63
N ARG A 228 5.38 -9.81 0.08
CA ARG A 228 5.03 -8.47 -0.43
C ARG A 228 5.18 -7.40 0.65
N ASP A 229 4.77 -7.73 1.86
CA ASP A 229 4.81 -6.81 3.00
C ASP A 229 6.22 -6.62 3.59
N PHE A 230 7.19 -7.45 3.17
CA PHE A 230 8.61 -7.31 3.51
C PHE A 230 9.43 -6.62 2.41
N ALA A 231 8.91 -6.57 1.17
CA ALA A 231 9.72 -6.24 -0.01
C ALA A 231 10.37 -4.86 0.06
N PHE A 232 9.61 -3.84 0.48
CA PHE A 232 10.16 -2.49 0.65
C PHE A 232 11.25 -2.46 1.72
N HIS A 233 11.00 -3.07 2.88
CA HIS A 233 11.95 -3.08 3.98
C HIS A 233 13.25 -3.77 3.56
N GLN A 234 13.15 -4.98 2.99
CA GLN A 234 14.31 -5.74 2.50
C GLN A 234 15.17 -4.95 1.51
N ALA A 235 14.55 -4.19 0.61
CA ALA A 235 15.26 -3.37 -0.37
C ALA A 235 15.89 -2.09 0.22
N SER A 236 15.46 -1.67 1.41
CA SER A 236 15.77 -0.35 1.97
C SER A 236 16.70 -0.38 3.18
N VAL A 237 17.04 -1.56 3.72
CA VAL A 237 17.86 -1.68 4.92
C VAL A 237 19.02 -2.66 4.77
N SER A 238 19.95 -2.60 5.72
CA SER A 238 21.01 -3.59 5.87
C SER A 238 20.47 -5.02 6.08
N PRO A 239 21.21 -6.08 5.67
CA PRO A 239 20.84 -7.45 5.98
C PRO A 239 20.59 -7.68 7.47
N GLU A 240 21.38 -7.04 8.34
CA GLU A 240 21.24 -7.15 9.78
C GLU A 240 19.91 -6.60 10.31
N ALA A 241 19.44 -5.45 9.79
CA ALA A 241 18.16 -4.88 10.16
C ALA A 241 16.99 -5.71 9.60
N PHE A 242 17.12 -6.23 8.37
CA PHE A 242 16.12 -7.12 7.78
C PHE A 242 15.99 -8.43 8.57
N ASP A 243 17.11 -9.06 8.91
CA ASP A 243 17.14 -10.29 9.70
C ASP A 243 16.52 -10.07 11.08
N LEU A 244 16.73 -8.91 11.71
CA LEU A 244 16.09 -8.59 12.98
C LEU A 244 14.55 -8.51 12.87
N THR A 245 14.02 -7.94 11.79
CA THR A 245 12.57 -7.92 11.52
C THR A 245 12.04 -9.35 11.31
N VAL A 246 12.76 -10.16 10.54
CA VAL A 246 12.40 -11.55 10.26
C VAL A 246 12.44 -12.41 11.52
N ASP A 247 13.47 -12.29 12.35
CA ASP A 247 13.59 -12.98 13.62
C ASP A 247 12.40 -12.63 14.52
N ARG A 248 12.07 -11.33 14.63
CA ARG A 248 10.91 -10.89 15.40
C ARG A 248 9.59 -11.43 14.87
N TYR A 249 9.41 -11.43 13.56
CA TYR A 249 8.24 -12.00 12.90
C TYR A 249 8.09 -13.50 13.21
N VAL A 250 9.19 -14.26 13.18
CA VAL A 250 9.21 -15.70 13.49
C VAL A 250 8.97 -15.97 14.98
N GLU A 251 9.55 -15.16 15.88
CA GLU A 251 9.28 -15.23 17.33
C GLU A 251 7.79 -15.16 17.64
N ASN A 252 7.03 -14.39 16.86
CA ASN A 252 5.59 -14.20 17.00
C ASN A 252 4.74 -15.19 16.17
N GLY A 253 5.35 -16.26 15.65
CA GLY A 253 4.64 -17.33 14.95
C GLY A 253 4.59 -17.19 13.43
N GLY A 254 5.21 -16.14 12.88
CA GLY A 254 5.41 -15.98 11.44
C GLY A 254 6.19 -17.14 10.82
N LYS A 255 5.76 -17.56 9.63
CA LYS A 255 6.45 -18.60 8.85
C LYS A 255 7.33 -17.96 7.80
N VAL A 256 8.52 -18.51 7.61
CA VAL A 256 9.47 -18.05 6.58
C VAL A 256 10.06 -19.23 5.82
N TRP A 257 10.69 -18.96 4.68
CA TRP A 257 11.40 -19.95 3.88
C TRP A 257 12.81 -19.46 3.56
N PRO A 258 13.75 -20.36 3.18
CA PRO A 258 15.17 -20.02 3.09
C PRO A 258 15.54 -18.90 2.12
N LYS A 259 14.70 -18.62 1.11
CA LYS A 259 14.94 -17.57 0.11
C LYS A 259 14.03 -16.35 0.27
N LEU A 260 13.45 -16.12 1.45
CA LEU A 260 12.56 -14.99 1.69
C LEU A 260 13.22 -13.66 1.30
N ALA A 261 14.46 -13.41 1.77
CA ALA A 261 15.16 -12.15 1.51
C ALA A 261 15.38 -11.91 0.01
N GLU A 262 15.88 -12.91 -0.71
CA GLU A 262 16.12 -12.79 -2.15
C GLU A 262 14.81 -12.73 -2.95
N HIS A 263 13.75 -13.40 -2.47
CA HIS A 263 12.43 -13.29 -3.06
C HIS A 263 11.85 -11.88 -2.93
N CYS A 264 11.96 -11.25 -1.75
CA CYS A 264 11.64 -9.84 -1.55
C CYS A 264 12.39 -8.93 -2.53
N ALA A 265 13.69 -9.17 -2.71
CA ALA A 265 14.51 -8.41 -3.66
C ALA A 265 14.03 -8.58 -5.12
N HIS A 266 13.53 -9.77 -5.47
CA HIS A 266 12.94 -10.01 -6.78
C HIS A 266 11.56 -9.34 -6.93
N LEU A 267 10.70 -9.40 -5.92
CA LEU A 267 9.42 -8.68 -5.90
C LEU A 267 9.66 -7.18 -6.08
N PHE A 268 10.60 -6.59 -5.33
CA PHE A 268 10.95 -5.17 -5.45
C PHE A 268 11.50 -4.83 -6.85
N SER A 269 12.26 -5.75 -7.46
CA SER A 269 12.74 -5.56 -8.84
C SER A 269 11.61 -5.55 -9.90
N THR A 270 10.38 -5.92 -9.53
CA THR A 270 9.21 -5.87 -10.41
C THR A 270 8.37 -4.61 -10.26
N ALA A 271 8.80 -3.61 -9.46
CA ALA A 271 8.08 -2.33 -9.33
C ALA A 271 7.81 -1.64 -10.70
N ALA A 272 8.74 -1.77 -11.65
CA ALA A 272 8.58 -1.25 -13.01
C ALA A 272 7.49 -1.99 -13.82
N VAL A 273 7.21 -3.25 -13.49
CA VAL A 273 6.09 -4.03 -14.06
C VAL A 273 4.77 -3.47 -13.52
N ASP A 274 4.68 -3.26 -12.21
CA ASP A 274 3.48 -2.71 -11.58
C ASP A 274 3.17 -1.30 -12.12
N LEU A 275 4.20 -0.45 -12.26
CA LEU A 275 4.07 0.87 -12.90
C LEU A 275 3.64 0.75 -14.38
N GLY A 276 4.19 -0.21 -15.12
CA GLY A 276 3.81 -0.45 -16.52
C GLY A 276 2.34 -0.84 -16.67
N LEU A 277 1.83 -1.73 -15.79
CA LEU A 277 0.42 -2.12 -15.77
C LEU A 277 -0.49 -0.93 -15.45
N PHE A 278 -0.13 -0.14 -14.43
CA PHE A 278 -0.87 1.07 -14.08
C PHE A 278 -0.90 2.10 -15.22
N ALA A 279 0.24 2.30 -15.89
CA ALA A 279 0.34 3.21 -17.02
C ALA A 279 -0.54 2.77 -18.21
N LEU A 280 -0.64 1.45 -18.46
CA LEU A 280 -1.53 0.90 -19.49
C LEU A 280 -3.02 1.05 -19.15
N GLU A 281 -3.37 0.93 -17.86
CA GLU A 281 -4.76 1.11 -17.40
C GLU A 281 -5.21 2.57 -17.48
N THR A 282 -4.31 3.50 -17.16
CA THR A 282 -4.63 4.94 -17.05
C THR A 282 -4.41 5.74 -18.34
N ASP A 283 -3.69 5.19 -19.32
CA ASP A 283 -3.24 5.87 -20.55
C ASP A 283 -2.51 7.20 -20.25
N ASP A 284 -1.77 7.23 -19.14
CA ASP A 284 -1.02 8.39 -18.68
C ASP A 284 0.39 8.39 -19.29
N GLU A 285 0.68 9.36 -20.15
CA GLU A 285 1.97 9.47 -20.85
C GLU A 285 3.17 9.67 -19.93
N GLU A 286 3.00 10.31 -18.77
CA GLU A 286 4.08 10.48 -17.79
C GLU A 286 4.43 9.13 -17.15
N HIS A 287 3.43 8.36 -16.74
CA HIS A 287 3.64 7.02 -16.21
C HIS A 287 4.17 6.04 -17.28
N LEU A 288 3.70 6.14 -18.52
CA LEU A 288 4.21 5.34 -19.64
C LEU A 288 5.70 5.64 -19.91
N ALA A 289 6.10 6.92 -19.88
CA ALA A 289 7.49 7.31 -20.05
C ALA A 289 8.38 6.80 -18.89
N ALA A 290 7.91 6.93 -17.65
CA ALA A 290 8.62 6.44 -16.47
C ALA A 290 8.77 4.91 -16.48
N ALA A 291 7.72 4.17 -16.86
CA ALA A 291 7.78 2.72 -17.02
C ALA A 291 8.80 2.31 -18.08
N ARG A 292 8.81 2.97 -19.26
CA ARG A 292 9.78 2.72 -20.34
C ARG A 292 11.22 2.92 -19.88
N GLU A 293 11.49 3.99 -19.12
CA GLU A 293 12.84 4.23 -18.60
C GLU A 293 13.28 3.08 -17.68
N GLN A 294 12.45 2.72 -16.71
CA GLN A 294 12.79 1.69 -15.71
C GLN A 294 12.90 0.28 -16.30
N LEU A 295 12.07 -0.06 -17.29
CA LEU A 295 12.09 -1.36 -17.97
C LEU A 295 13.23 -1.47 -18.98
N GLY A 296 13.58 -0.35 -19.64
CA GLY A 296 14.61 -0.29 -20.68
C GLY A 296 16.04 -0.23 -20.13
N THR A 297 16.24 0.32 -18.93
CA THR A 297 17.54 0.26 -18.24
C THR A 297 17.63 -1.00 -17.38
N GLY A 298 18.72 -1.78 -17.50
CA GLY A 298 18.99 -2.87 -16.56
C GLY A 298 19.02 -2.37 -15.11
N PRO A 299 18.95 -3.26 -14.09
CA PRO A 299 18.83 -2.85 -12.71
C PRO A 299 19.95 -1.85 -12.34
N ARG A 300 19.57 -0.68 -11.84
CA ARG A 300 20.52 0.24 -11.19
C ARG A 300 20.96 -0.49 -9.91
N GLY A 301 22.23 -0.89 -9.88
CA GLY A 301 22.80 -1.76 -8.84
C GLY A 301 22.85 -1.16 -7.45
#